data_AF-A0A1V5N0V3-F1
#
_entry.id   AF-A0A1V5N0V3-F1
#
_cell.length_a   1.000
_cell.length_b   1.000
_cell.length_c   1.000
_cell.angle_alpha   90.00
_cell.angle_beta   90.00
_cell.angle_gamma   90.00
#
_symmetry.space_group_name_H-M   'P 1'
#
loop_
_entity.id
_entity.type
_entity.pdbx_description
1 polymer ?
#
loop_
_entity_poly.entity_id
_entity_poly.type
_entity_poly.pdbx_seq_one_letter_code
_entity_poly.pdbx_strand_id
1 'polypeptide(L)'
;MITILKQVEANKKIFVKVNQNGIDNWFYLTEKDGKKIMQEMLSITVKSTGEKLYNGAPKADRRFYQVGHLSKIISKGQEVESTSATNPFNFLTKIEDNQIIRYAKVTFTDESDNITAWHPNATSGKDILKPGLLYKLKGANFWEKLNFISLMLALFLGTSALPHILIRYYTVPSQRDARKSTIVAIAAIGFFYILTLYMGLGAMVNGVLDLESSNMAGPLLAKSFGIGLFSIISAIAFATILGTVSGLIVASSGAIAHDFMDNYLNMKMQDKQKVRAGKLAAFGVGILAIILGILFKGMNVSFLVGLAFAVAASANLPAIIMILFWKKTTGKGIAWSIVVGILSSIIIILFSPTMYEKYGLLKADALIPLDNPGIVSIPLSFIVLVIVSLLTQKKKQ
;
A
#
# COMPACT_ATOMS: atom_id res chain seq x y z
N MET A 1 -30.45 27.02 13.68
CA MET A 1 -30.65 27.80 12.42
C MET A 1 -29.57 27.35 11.45
N ILE A 2 -29.91 26.99 10.21
CA ILE A 2 -28.95 26.52 9.20
C ILE A 2 -28.56 27.73 8.35
N THR A 3 -27.28 28.11 8.39
CA THR A 3 -26.78 29.25 7.61
C THR A 3 -25.71 28.77 6.65
N ILE A 4 -25.90 29.03 5.36
CA ILE A 4 -24.88 28.77 4.34
C ILE A 4 -23.83 29.87 4.46
N LEU A 5 -22.59 29.48 4.74
CA LEU A 5 -21.47 30.41 4.92
C LEU A 5 -20.72 30.63 3.61
N LYS A 6 -20.45 29.56 2.86
CA LYS A 6 -19.55 29.61 1.70
C LYS A 6 -19.79 28.48 0.73
N GLN A 7 -19.40 28.69 -0.53
CA GLN A 7 -19.40 27.68 -1.57
C GLN A 7 -18.01 27.63 -2.23
N VAL A 8 -17.48 26.42 -2.41
CA VAL A 8 -16.17 26.17 -3.04
C VAL A 8 -16.35 25.15 -4.15
N GLU A 9 -15.75 25.40 -5.31
CA GLU A 9 -15.67 24.42 -6.39
C GLU A 9 -14.30 23.75 -6.37
N ALA A 10 -14.28 22.41 -6.29
CA ALA A 10 -13.07 21.61 -6.37
C ALA A 10 -13.32 20.36 -7.23
N ASN A 11 -12.43 20.05 -8.18
CA ASN A 11 -12.59 18.91 -9.11
C ASN A 11 -13.95 18.88 -9.84
N LYS A 12 -14.45 20.04 -10.32
CA LYS A 12 -15.77 20.19 -10.98
C LYS A 12 -16.96 19.80 -10.10
N LYS A 13 -16.78 19.88 -8.78
CA LYS A 13 -17.80 19.57 -7.76
C LYS A 13 -17.94 20.74 -6.82
N ILE A 14 -19.17 20.95 -6.37
CA ILE A 14 -19.52 22.07 -5.52
C ILE A 14 -19.66 21.60 -4.08
N PHE A 15 -18.94 22.25 -3.17
CA PHE A 15 -18.96 22.01 -1.74
C PHE A 15 -19.46 23.26 -1.02
N VAL A 16 -20.30 23.08 -0.01
CA VAL A 16 -20.95 24.17 0.72
C VAL A 16 -20.61 24.06 2.19
N LYS A 17 -20.10 25.14 2.76
CA LYS A 17 -19.86 25.29 4.20
C LYS A 17 -21.14 25.80 4.84
N VAL A 18 -21.61 25.10 5.85
CA VAL A 18 -22.87 25.36 6.53
C VAL A 18 -22.62 25.42 8.03
N ASN A 19 -23.08 26.50 8.67
CA ASN A 19 -23.14 26.56 10.12
C ASN A 19 -24.43 25.89 10.60
N GLN A 20 -24.29 24.82 11.38
CA GLN A 20 -25.39 24.16 12.06
C GLN A 20 -25.15 24.22 13.57
N ASN A 21 -25.93 25.05 14.26
CA ASN A 21 -25.89 25.19 15.72
C ASN A 21 -24.48 25.56 16.25
N GLY A 22 -23.80 26.50 15.59
CA GLY A 22 -22.48 26.98 15.99
C GLY A 22 -21.31 26.13 15.48
N ILE A 23 -21.58 25.09 14.69
CA ILE A 23 -20.56 24.20 14.12
C ILE A 23 -20.55 24.35 12.60
N ASP A 24 -19.38 24.70 12.06
CA ASP A 24 -19.16 24.81 10.63
C ASP A 24 -18.82 23.43 10.05
N ASN A 25 -19.71 22.89 9.23
CA ASN A 25 -19.48 21.63 8.53
C ASN A 25 -19.62 21.78 7.02
N TRP A 26 -18.96 20.90 6.28
CA TRP A 26 -18.98 20.90 4.83
C TRP A 26 -19.94 19.85 4.28
N PHE A 27 -20.70 20.24 3.25
CA PHE A 27 -21.67 19.41 2.55
C PHE A 27 -21.34 19.36 1.06
N TYR A 28 -21.67 18.25 0.42
CA TYR A 28 -21.56 18.10 -1.03
C TYR A 28 -22.87 18.52 -1.69
N LEU A 29 -22.82 19.51 -2.59
CA LEU A 29 -24.00 19.96 -3.31
C LEU A 29 -24.15 19.16 -4.59
N THR A 30 -25.23 18.39 -4.68
CA THR A 30 -25.60 17.63 -5.87
C THR A 30 -26.98 18.03 -6.35
N GLU A 31 -27.26 17.81 -7.63
CA GLU A 31 -28.59 17.96 -8.17
C GLU A 31 -29.23 16.57 -8.32
N LYS A 32 -30.48 16.43 -7.86
CA LYS A 32 -31.29 15.23 -8.04
C LYS A 32 -32.71 15.66 -8.37
N ASP A 33 -33.24 15.18 -9.48
CA ASP A 33 -34.60 15.48 -9.96
C ASP A 33 -34.87 17.00 -10.09
N GLY A 34 -33.89 17.77 -10.59
CA GLY A 34 -33.99 19.23 -10.78
C GLY A 34 -33.92 20.06 -9.48
N LYS A 35 -33.66 19.42 -8.32
CA LYS A 35 -33.49 20.08 -7.03
C LYS A 35 -32.06 19.98 -6.55
N LYS A 36 -31.51 21.08 -6.05
CA LYS A 36 -30.21 21.11 -5.37
C LYS A 36 -30.36 20.50 -3.97
N ILE A 37 -29.65 19.40 -3.73
CA ILE A 37 -29.65 18.67 -2.46
C ILE A 37 -28.25 18.76 -1.86
N MET A 38 -28.18 19.12 -0.59
CA MET A 38 -26.94 19.02 0.20
C MET A 38 -26.85 17.60 0.77
N GLN A 39 -25.84 16.85 0.32
CA GLN A 39 -25.52 15.54 0.86
C GLN A 39 -24.47 15.69 1.97
N GLU A 40 -24.70 14.97 3.07
CA GLU A 40 -23.70 14.84 4.12
C GLU A 40 -22.43 14.21 3.57
N MET A 41 -21.30 14.73 4.05
CA MET A 41 -19.99 14.20 3.75
C MET A 41 -19.09 14.27 4.98
N LEU A 42 -17.97 13.56 4.91
CA LEU A 42 -16.96 13.58 5.96
C LEU A 42 -15.86 14.55 5.58
N SER A 43 -15.43 15.39 6.51
CA SER A 43 -14.38 16.38 6.29
C SER A 43 -13.42 16.45 7.47
N ILE A 44 -12.14 16.62 7.15
CA ILE A 44 -11.10 16.98 8.11
C ILE A 44 -10.56 18.34 7.67
N THR A 45 -10.75 19.34 8.53
CA THR A 45 -10.21 20.68 8.35
C THR A 45 -8.96 20.81 9.21
N VAL A 46 -7.82 21.07 8.57
CA VAL A 46 -6.57 21.41 9.25
C VAL A 46 -6.44 22.92 9.23
N LYS A 47 -6.63 23.54 10.38
CA LYS A 47 -6.48 25.00 10.53
C LYS A 47 -5.02 25.41 10.39
N SER A 48 -4.79 26.68 10.06
CA SER A 48 -3.47 27.30 10.06
C SER A 48 -2.72 27.19 11.41
N THR A 49 -3.46 27.08 12.52
CA THR A 49 -2.92 26.83 13.87
C THR A 49 -2.44 25.40 14.10
N GLY A 50 -2.67 24.48 13.15
CA GLY A 50 -2.40 23.05 13.27
C GLY A 50 -3.52 22.24 13.94
N GLU A 51 -4.57 22.90 14.42
CA GLU A 51 -5.76 22.24 14.96
C GLU A 51 -6.50 21.45 13.86
N LYS A 52 -6.93 20.22 14.19
CA LYS A 52 -7.70 19.36 13.29
C LYS A 52 -9.15 19.24 13.74
N LEU A 53 -10.06 19.71 12.91
CA LEU A 53 -11.50 19.56 13.10
C LEU A 53 -12.04 18.45 12.19
N TYR A 54 -12.81 17.55 12.78
CA TYR A 54 -13.49 16.41 12.20
C TYR A 54 -14.99 16.74 12.08
N ASN A 55 -15.48 16.99 10.86
CA ASN A 55 -16.84 17.51 10.62
C ASN A 55 -17.17 18.78 11.43
N GLY A 56 -16.20 19.69 11.49
CA GLY A 56 -16.35 20.98 12.20
C GLY A 56 -16.07 20.95 13.69
N ALA A 57 -15.78 19.78 14.28
CA ALA A 57 -15.61 19.64 15.73
C ALA A 57 -14.33 18.84 16.10
N PRO A 58 -13.84 18.90 17.35
CA PRO A 58 -12.73 18.06 17.78
C PRO A 58 -13.02 16.57 17.61
N LYS A 59 -11.97 15.74 17.42
CA LYS A 59 -12.10 14.28 17.22
C LYS A 59 -12.88 13.57 18.34
N ALA A 60 -12.82 14.11 19.55
CA ALA A 60 -13.51 13.58 20.72
C ALA A 60 -15.05 13.51 20.55
N ASP A 61 -15.61 14.39 19.72
CA ASP A 61 -17.05 14.53 19.52
C ASP A 61 -17.62 13.44 18.60
N ARG A 62 -16.78 12.55 18.05
CA ARG A 62 -17.14 11.38 17.24
C ARG A 62 -18.08 11.68 16.06
N ARG A 63 -18.03 12.91 15.53
CA ARG A 63 -18.78 13.34 14.34
C ARG A 63 -18.22 12.79 13.03
N PHE A 64 -17.02 12.19 13.07
CA PHE A 64 -16.43 11.44 11.98
C PHE A 64 -16.63 9.95 12.21
N TYR A 65 -17.36 9.29 11.33
CA TYR A 65 -17.87 7.93 11.52
C TYR A 65 -17.44 7.00 10.37
N GLN A 66 -17.57 5.70 10.63
CA GLN A 66 -17.30 4.66 9.63
C GLN A 66 -18.33 4.67 8.52
N VAL A 67 -17.92 4.27 7.32
CA VAL A 67 -18.74 4.39 6.12
C VAL A 67 -18.73 3.14 5.25
N GLY A 68 -19.55 3.21 4.20
CA GLY A 68 -19.88 2.09 3.32
C GLY A 68 -21.29 1.62 3.62
N HIS A 69 -22.05 1.32 2.58
CA HIS A 69 -23.31 0.59 2.66
C HIS A 69 -23.81 0.39 1.24
N LEU A 70 -24.71 -0.58 1.07
CA LEU A 70 -25.48 -0.71 -0.15
C LEU A 70 -26.53 0.40 -0.18
N SER A 71 -26.53 1.23 -1.23
CA SER A 71 -27.58 2.25 -1.41
C SER A 71 -28.87 1.65 -1.94
N LYS A 72 -28.76 0.54 -2.67
CA LYS A 72 -29.86 -0.22 -3.26
C LYS A 72 -29.54 -1.70 -3.17
N ILE A 73 -30.54 -2.51 -2.82
CA ILE A 73 -30.44 -3.96 -2.81
C ILE A 73 -31.52 -4.50 -3.75
N ILE A 74 -31.11 -5.11 -4.84
CA ILE A 74 -31.95 -5.72 -5.86
C ILE A 74 -31.84 -7.23 -5.68
N SER A 75 -32.98 -7.88 -5.47
CA SER A 75 -33.10 -9.34 -5.38
C SER A 75 -34.23 -9.79 -6.30
N LYS A 76 -33.93 -10.66 -7.27
CA LYS A 76 -34.89 -11.11 -8.30
C LYS A 76 -35.55 -9.96 -9.08
N GLY A 77 -34.82 -8.87 -9.34
CA GLY A 77 -35.30 -7.73 -10.13
C GLY A 77 -36.16 -6.72 -9.37
N GLN A 78 -36.37 -6.88 -8.06
CA GLN A 78 -37.07 -5.91 -7.21
C GLN A 78 -36.15 -5.36 -6.12
N GLU A 79 -36.34 -4.10 -5.75
CA GLU A 79 -35.64 -3.44 -4.64
C GLU A 79 -36.19 -3.97 -3.31
N VAL A 80 -35.31 -4.49 -2.45
CA VAL A 80 -35.65 -5.12 -1.17
C VAL A 80 -34.82 -4.52 -0.03
N GLU A 81 -35.31 -4.53 1.20
CA GLU A 81 -34.57 -3.96 2.34
C GLU A 81 -33.48 -4.89 2.89
N SER A 82 -33.61 -6.20 2.69
CA SER A 82 -32.66 -7.19 3.17
C SER A 82 -32.53 -8.38 2.23
N THR A 83 -31.40 -9.07 2.33
CA THR A 83 -31.14 -10.28 1.57
C THR A 83 -31.23 -11.52 2.46
N SER A 84 -31.77 -12.62 1.93
CA SER A 84 -31.58 -13.95 2.53
C SER A 84 -30.10 -14.35 2.55
N ALA A 85 -29.75 -15.32 3.40
CA ALA A 85 -28.38 -15.84 3.54
C ALA A 85 -27.74 -16.12 2.17
N THR A 86 -26.53 -15.58 1.97
CA THR A 86 -25.79 -15.67 0.71
C THR A 86 -24.59 -16.58 0.85
N ASN A 87 -24.40 -17.49 -0.10
CA ASN A 87 -23.11 -18.15 -0.28
C ASN A 87 -22.07 -17.16 -0.87
N PRO A 88 -20.76 -17.46 -0.81
CA PRO A 88 -19.71 -16.55 -1.28
C PRO A 88 -19.84 -16.15 -2.75
N PHE A 89 -20.29 -17.04 -3.64
CA PHE A 89 -20.46 -16.74 -5.06
C PHE A 89 -21.65 -15.80 -5.32
N ASN A 90 -22.80 -16.09 -4.71
CA ASN A 90 -24.00 -15.25 -4.78
C ASN A 90 -23.76 -13.89 -4.12
N PHE A 91 -22.88 -13.79 -3.13
CA PHE A 91 -22.48 -12.52 -2.54
C PHE A 91 -21.82 -11.61 -3.60
N LEU A 92 -20.93 -12.14 -4.44
CA LEU A 92 -20.32 -11.38 -5.52
C LEU A 92 -21.36 -10.95 -6.57
N THR A 93 -22.25 -11.86 -6.99
CA THR A 93 -23.34 -11.52 -7.93
C THR A 93 -24.25 -10.44 -7.38
N LYS A 94 -24.63 -10.53 -6.10
CA LYS A 94 -25.42 -9.47 -5.46
C LYS A 94 -24.66 -8.17 -5.38
N ILE A 95 -23.36 -8.18 -5.13
CA ILE A 95 -22.58 -6.93 -5.20
C ILE A 95 -22.65 -6.37 -6.62
N GLU A 96 -22.45 -7.20 -7.63
CA GLU A 96 -22.46 -6.80 -9.04
C GLU A 96 -23.76 -6.09 -9.48
N ASP A 97 -24.90 -6.65 -9.09
CA ASP A 97 -26.23 -6.14 -9.47
C ASP A 97 -26.63 -4.86 -8.73
N ASN A 98 -25.91 -4.50 -7.66
CA ASN A 98 -26.28 -3.43 -6.75
C ASN A 98 -25.44 -2.16 -6.91
N GLN A 99 -25.90 -1.10 -6.23
CA GLN A 99 -25.16 0.15 -6.11
C GLN A 99 -24.63 0.33 -4.69
N ILE A 100 -23.37 0.72 -4.59
CA ILE A 100 -22.68 0.93 -3.32
C ILE A 100 -22.22 2.38 -3.25
N ILE A 101 -22.41 3.00 -2.08
CA ILE A 101 -21.89 4.35 -1.82
C ILE A 101 -20.43 4.23 -1.44
N ARG A 102 -19.56 4.74 -2.32
CA ARG A 102 -18.14 4.93 -2.04
C ARG A 102 -17.89 6.37 -1.64
N TYR A 103 -16.84 6.59 -0.89
CA TYR A 103 -16.47 7.91 -0.40
C TYR A 103 -15.21 8.38 -1.14
N ALA A 104 -15.39 9.33 -2.05
CA ALA A 104 -14.31 9.84 -2.89
C ALA A 104 -13.62 11.02 -2.20
N LYS A 105 -12.30 10.90 -2.05
CA LYS A 105 -11.45 11.94 -1.44
C LYS A 105 -11.28 13.12 -2.39
N VAL A 106 -11.47 14.32 -1.87
CA VAL A 106 -11.14 15.60 -2.49
C VAL A 106 -10.39 16.45 -1.48
N THR A 107 -9.41 17.22 -1.95
CA THR A 107 -8.68 18.19 -1.12
C THR A 107 -8.86 19.57 -1.73
N PHE A 108 -9.15 20.56 -0.90
CA PHE A 108 -9.28 21.95 -1.31
C PHE A 108 -8.90 22.88 -0.14
N THR A 109 -8.69 24.15 -0.42
CA THR A 109 -8.35 25.16 0.57
C THR A 109 -9.54 26.08 0.84
N ASP A 110 -9.71 26.48 2.11
CA ASP A 110 -10.62 27.54 2.54
C ASP A 110 -9.76 28.60 3.25
N GLU A 111 -9.41 29.67 2.54
CA GLU A 111 -8.51 30.72 3.04
C GLU A 111 -7.15 30.14 3.44
N SER A 112 -6.87 30.04 4.74
CA SER A 112 -5.63 29.47 5.29
C SER A 112 -5.74 27.99 5.66
N ASP A 113 -6.95 27.42 5.60
CA ASP A 113 -7.24 26.10 6.11
C ASP A 113 -7.22 25.06 4.98
N ASN A 114 -6.65 23.89 5.27
CA ASN A 114 -6.60 22.77 4.34
C ASN A 114 -7.72 21.78 4.67
N ILE A 115 -8.61 21.54 3.71
CA ILE A 115 -9.75 20.66 3.87
C ILE A 115 -9.54 19.40 3.06
N THR A 116 -9.59 18.27 3.74
CA THR A 116 -9.74 16.96 3.11
C THR A 116 -11.16 16.49 3.33
N ALA A 117 -11.93 16.37 2.24
CA ALA A 117 -13.31 15.92 2.30
C ALA A 117 -13.50 14.59 1.55
N TRP A 118 -14.48 13.82 1.97
CA TRP A 118 -14.89 12.56 1.39
C TRP A 118 -16.39 12.60 1.13
N HIS A 119 -16.74 12.83 -0.13
CA HIS A 119 -18.14 12.93 -0.52
C HIS A 119 -18.67 11.57 -0.99
N PRO A 120 -19.98 11.30 -0.83
CA PRO A 120 -20.61 10.11 -1.36
C PRO A 120 -20.53 10.08 -2.90
N ASN A 121 -20.25 8.90 -3.44
CA ASN A 121 -20.16 8.63 -4.87
C ASN A 121 -20.79 7.27 -5.13
N ALA A 122 -22.04 7.29 -5.62
CA ALA A 122 -22.77 6.10 -5.99
C ALA A 122 -22.04 5.40 -7.13
N THR A 123 -21.51 4.21 -6.85
CA THR A 123 -20.75 3.41 -7.82
C THR A 123 -21.49 2.11 -8.07
N SER A 124 -21.60 1.70 -9.34
CA SER A 124 -22.17 0.40 -9.70
C SER A 124 -21.28 -0.73 -9.18
N GLY A 125 -21.89 -1.79 -8.67
CA GLY A 125 -21.24 -3.03 -8.28
C GLY A 125 -20.34 -3.62 -9.36
N LYS A 126 -20.81 -3.61 -10.61
CA LYS A 126 -20.03 -4.00 -11.79
C LYS A 126 -18.73 -3.24 -11.91
N ASP A 127 -18.73 -1.95 -11.59
CA ASP A 127 -17.52 -1.15 -11.61
C ASP A 127 -16.64 -1.45 -10.39
N ILE A 128 -17.20 -1.79 -9.23
CA ILE A 128 -16.45 -2.14 -8.01
C ILE A 128 -15.69 -3.45 -8.15
N LEU A 129 -16.26 -4.45 -8.84
CA LEU A 129 -15.61 -5.73 -9.06
C LEU A 129 -14.54 -5.69 -10.16
N LYS A 130 -14.42 -4.58 -10.90
CA LYS A 130 -13.34 -4.44 -11.89
C LYS A 130 -11.98 -4.28 -11.21
N PRO A 131 -10.94 -5.00 -11.67
CA PRO A 131 -9.60 -4.82 -11.15
C PRO A 131 -9.06 -3.43 -11.49
N GLY A 132 -8.18 -2.91 -10.62
CA GLY A 132 -7.41 -1.69 -10.91
C GLY A 132 -8.12 -0.35 -10.66
N LEU A 133 -9.25 -0.34 -9.94
CA LEU A 133 -9.96 0.90 -9.59
C LEU A 133 -9.10 1.91 -8.81
N LEU A 134 -8.19 1.43 -7.97
CA LEU A 134 -7.26 2.28 -7.22
C LEU A 134 -6.32 3.04 -8.16
N TYR A 135 -5.98 2.46 -9.31
CA TYR A 135 -5.02 2.98 -10.27
C TYR A 135 -5.68 3.71 -11.44
N LYS A 136 -6.99 4.01 -11.35
CA LYS A 136 -7.78 4.81 -12.30
C LYS A 136 -7.57 4.46 -13.78
N LEU A 137 -7.48 3.18 -14.13
CA LEU A 137 -7.16 2.73 -15.50
C LEU A 137 -8.16 3.18 -16.59
N LYS A 138 -9.39 3.55 -16.21
CA LYS A 138 -10.42 4.05 -17.13
C LYS A 138 -10.25 5.56 -17.34
N GLY A 139 -9.94 5.97 -18.57
CA GLY A 139 -9.57 7.36 -18.88
C GLY A 139 -8.12 7.70 -18.52
N ALA A 140 -7.31 6.68 -18.21
CA ALA A 140 -5.92 6.86 -17.82
C ALA A 140 -5.03 7.33 -18.96
N ASN A 141 -4.14 8.26 -18.67
CA ASN A 141 -3.07 8.68 -19.56
C ASN A 141 -2.04 7.55 -19.75
N PHE A 142 -1.21 7.65 -20.79
CA PHE A 142 -0.15 6.67 -21.07
C PHE A 142 0.75 6.41 -19.84
N TRP A 143 1.14 7.47 -19.14
CA TRP A 143 1.98 7.40 -17.94
C TRP A 143 1.33 6.65 -16.77
N GLU A 144 0.03 6.80 -16.56
CA GLU A 144 -0.69 6.12 -15.47
C GLU A 144 -0.79 4.61 -15.74
N LYS A 145 -1.04 4.22 -16.99
CA LYS A 145 -1.00 2.80 -17.39
C LYS A 145 0.41 2.22 -17.24
N LEU A 146 1.43 2.98 -17.64
CA LEU A 146 2.82 2.59 -17.51
C LEU A 146 3.22 2.42 -16.03
N ASN A 147 2.77 3.33 -15.17
CA ASN A 147 2.97 3.26 -13.72
C ASN A 147 2.34 1.99 -13.12
N PHE A 148 1.13 1.63 -13.56
CA PHE A 148 0.48 0.39 -13.12
C PHE A 148 1.26 -0.87 -13.58
N ILE A 149 1.69 -0.92 -14.84
CA ILE A 149 2.52 -2.03 -15.34
C ILE A 149 3.84 -2.10 -14.56
N SER A 150 4.46 -0.95 -14.31
CA SER A 150 5.70 -0.84 -13.53
C SER A 150 5.53 -1.41 -12.12
N LEU A 151 4.41 -1.10 -11.45
CA LEU A 151 4.07 -1.67 -10.14
C LEU A 151 3.87 -3.19 -10.22
N MET A 152 3.16 -3.70 -11.23
CA MET A 152 2.93 -5.14 -11.39
C MET A 152 4.24 -5.89 -11.62
N LEU A 153 5.13 -5.35 -12.46
CA LEU A 153 6.47 -5.89 -12.68
C LEU A 153 7.29 -5.88 -11.38
N ALA A 154 7.29 -4.75 -10.66
CA ALA A 154 7.99 -4.62 -9.39
C ALA A 154 7.49 -5.62 -8.34
N LEU A 155 6.17 -5.82 -8.21
CA LEU A 155 5.61 -6.79 -7.27
C LEU A 155 5.97 -8.23 -7.64
N PHE A 156 5.80 -8.60 -8.91
CA PHE A 156 6.08 -9.96 -9.37
C PHE A 156 7.57 -10.31 -9.27
N LEU A 157 8.43 -9.45 -9.81
CA LEU A 157 9.87 -9.65 -9.83
C LEU A 157 10.53 -9.37 -8.48
N GLY A 158 9.97 -8.46 -7.68
CA GLY A 158 10.44 -8.19 -6.33
C GLY A 158 10.27 -9.41 -5.44
N THR A 159 9.10 -10.06 -5.49
CA THR A 159 8.80 -11.24 -4.66
C THR A 159 9.80 -12.38 -4.88
N SER A 160 10.23 -12.61 -6.12
CA SER A 160 11.16 -13.71 -6.45
C SER A 160 12.61 -13.44 -6.04
N ALA A 161 12.98 -12.18 -5.78
CA ALA A 161 14.35 -11.75 -5.51
C ALA A 161 14.64 -11.44 -4.04
N LEU A 162 13.74 -11.80 -3.12
CA LEU A 162 13.85 -11.50 -1.69
C LEU A 162 14.78 -12.48 -0.96
N PRO A 163 15.95 -12.05 -0.46
CA PRO A 163 16.94 -12.96 0.12
C PRO A 163 16.43 -13.73 1.34
N HIS A 164 15.54 -13.13 2.14
CA HIS A 164 14.95 -13.76 3.31
C HIS A 164 14.09 -14.99 2.99
N ILE A 165 13.57 -15.09 1.76
CA ILE A 165 12.86 -16.28 1.28
C ILE A 165 13.87 -17.31 0.77
N LEU A 166 14.88 -16.87 0.01
CA LEU A 166 15.90 -17.75 -0.57
C LEU A 166 16.67 -18.52 0.50
N ILE A 167 17.07 -17.86 1.59
CA ILE A 167 17.82 -18.49 2.69
C ILE A 167 17.03 -19.65 3.32
N ARG A 168 15.69 -19.58 3.33
CA ARG A 168 14.85 -20.67 3.84
C ARG A 168 14.91 -21.91 2.95
N TYR A 169 15.07 -21.76 1.63
CA TYR A 169 15.26 -22.90 0.74
C TYR A 169 16.61 -23.59 0.93
N TYR A 170 17.63 -22.92 1.45
CA TYR A 170 18.92 -23.56 1.75
C TYR A 170 18.90 -24.39 3.03
N THR A 171 17.87 -24.22 3.88
CA THR A 171 17.71 -25.01 5.11
C THR A 171 16.87 -26.28 4.91
N VAL A 172 16.30 -26.51 3.72
CA VAL A 172 15.54 -27.74 3.46
C VAL A 172 16.45 -28.87 2.95
N PRO A 173 16.20 -30.14 3.34
CA PRO A 173 17.10 -31.24 3.06
C PRO A 173 17.14 -31.69 1.59
N SER A 174 16.11 -31.36 0.80
CA SER A 174 16.00 -31.79 -0.60
C SER A 174 15.39 -30.74 -1.51
N GLN A 175 15.82 -30.72 -2.78
CA GLN A 175 15.24 -29.89 -3.83
C GLN A 175 13.75 -30.19 -4.07
N ARG A 176 13.32 -31.45 -3.86
CA ARG A 176 11.91 -31.84 -4.00
C ARG A 176 11.06 -31.17 -2.91
N ASP A 177 11.57 -31.15 -1.68
CA ASP A 177 10.92 -30.51 -0.54
C ASP A 177 10.88 -28.99 -0.68
N ALA A 178 11.95 -28.38 -1.23
CA ALA A 178 11.97 -26.96 -1.57
C ALA A 178 10.82 -26.60 -2.51
N ARG A 179 10.65 -27.35 -3.62
CA ARG A 179 9.57 -27.12 -4.59
C ARG A 179 8.19 -27.32 -3.98
N LYS A 180 8.01 -28.37 -3.18
CA LYS A 180 6.74 -28.63 -2.47
C LYS A 180 6.41 -27.48 -1.52
N SER A 181 7.39 -27.00 -0.76
CA SER A 181 7.25 -25.84 0.12
C SER A 181 6.83 -24.59 -0.66
N THR A 182 7.45 -24.31 -1.82
CA THR A 182 7.06 -23.20 -2.70
C THR A 182 5.62 -23.32 -3.18
N ILE A 183 5.18 -24.49 -3.63
CA ILE A 183 3.81 -24.71 -4.12
C ILE A 183 2.80 -24.46 -3.01
N VAL A 184 3.04 -25.02 -1.81
CA VAL A 184 2.15 -24.82 -0.65
C VAL A 184 2.11 -23.35 -0.25
N ALA A 185 3.25 -22.65 -0.26
CA ALA A 185 3.30 -21.23 0.04
C ALA A 185 2.51 -20.40 -0.98
N ILE A 186 2.69 -20.65 -2.29
CA ILE A 186 1.95 -19.95 -3.35
C ILE A 186 0.44 -20.22 -3.23
N ALA A 187 0.04 -21.47 -2.98
CA ALA A 187 -1.37 -21.82 -2.81
C ALA A 187 -1.99 -21.12 -1.59
N ALA A 188 -1.29 -21.09 -0.44
CA ALA A 188 -1.74 -20.41 0.76
C ALA A 188 -1.85 -18.89 0.56
N ILE A 189 -0.88 -18.26 -0.11
CA ILE A 189 -0.90 -16.83 -0.44
C ILE A 189 -2.05 -16.51 -1.41
N GLY A 190 -2.23 -17.32 -2.45
CA GLY A 190 -3.32 -17.16 -3.42
C GLY A 190 -4.69 -17.28 -2.75
N PHE A 191 -4.87 -18.30 -1.90
CA PHE A 191 -6.08 -18.47 -1.12
C PHE A 191 -6.35 -17.29 -0.18
N PHE A 192 -5.31 -16.80 0.51
CA PHE A 192 -5.41 -15.61 1.35
C PHE A 192 -5.86 -14.38 0.56
N TYR A 193 -5.28 -14.12 -0.63
CA TYR A 193 -5.69 -12.98 -1.45
C TYR A 193 -7.16 -13.05 -1.88
N ILE A 194 -7.68 -14.25 -2.16
CA ILE A 194 -9.12 -14.43 -2.42
C ILE A 194 -9.93 -14.06 -1.18
N LEU A 195 -9.52 -14.47 0.02
CA LEU A 195 -10.21 -14.09 1.26
C LEU A 195 -10.18 -12.58 1.52
N THR A 196 -9.08 -11.90 1.20
CA THR A 196 -8.97 -10.44 1.38
C THR A 196 -9.98 -9.66 0.54
N LEU A 197 -10.34 -10.16 -0.65
CA LEU A 197 -11.41 -9.58 -1.48
C LEU A 197 -12.74 -9.60 -0.72
N TYR A 198 -13.13 -10.76 -0.17
CA TYR A 198 -14.36 -10.90 0.60
C TYR A 198 -14.35 -10.05 1.86
N MET A 199 -13.21 -9.95 2.55
CA MET A 199 -13.08 -9.10 3.74
C MET A 199 -13.26 -7.62 3.41
N GLY A 200 -12.67 -7.13 2.31
CA GLY A 200 -12.81 -5.74 1.89
C GLY A 200 -14.24 -5.39 1.45
N LEU A 201 -14.87 -6.27 0.65
CA LEU A 201 -16.27 -6.11 0.24
C LEU A 201 -17.23 -6.22 1.42
N GLY A 202 -16.97 -7.15 2.35
CA GLY A 202 -17.75 -7.31 3.58
C GLY A 202 -17.67 -6.05 4.46
N ALA A 203 -16.48 -5.50 4.67
CA ALA A 203 -16.29 -4.25 5.41
C ALA A 203 -17.03 -3.07 4.75
N MET A 204 -17.05 -3.03 3.42
CA MET A 204 -17.77 -2.01 2.64
C MET A 204 -19.29 -2.12 2.80
N VAL A 205 -19.85 -3.32 2.71
CA VAL A 205 -21.31 -3.52 2.82
C VAL A 205 -21.81 -3.31 4.25
N ASN A 206 -21.00 -3.68 5.26
CA ASN A 206 -21.34 -3.50 6.67
C ASN A 206 -21.10 -2.08 7.20
N GLY A 207 -20.59 -1.17 6.37
CA GLY A 207 -20.39 0.24 6.75
C GLY A 207 -19.35 0.50 7.81
N VAL A 208 -18.32 -0.34 7.84
CA VAL A 208 -17.25 -0.30 8.83
C VAL A 208 -15.92 0.18 8.25
N LEU A 209 -15.93 0.80 7.06
CA LEU A 209 -14.72 1.35 6.48
C LEU A 209 -14.32 2.63 7.21
N ASP A 210 -13.06 2.69 7.60
CA ASP A 210 -12.42 3.91 8.08
C ASP A 210 -11.77 4.65 6.91
N LEU A 211 -12.15 5.92 6.72
CA LEU A 211 -11.63 6.78 5.67
C LEU A 211 -10.23 7.33 5.98
N GLU A 212 -9.82 7.35 7.25
CA GLU A 212 -8.46 7.70 7.63
C GLU A 212 -7.50 6.52 7.35
N SER A 213 -7.98 5.28 7.44
CA SER A 213 -7.13 4.09 7.35
C SER A 213 -7.82 2.90 6.70
N SER A 214 -7.41 2.58 5.47
CA SER A 214 -7.82 1.35 4.77
C SER A 214 -7.36 0.07 5.48
N ASN A 215 -6.33 0.16 6.33
CA ASN A 215 -5.76 -1.00 7.03
C ASN A 215 -6.68 -1.52 8.15
N MET A 216 -7.67 -0.71 8.57
CA MET A 216 -8.60 -1.07 9.64
C MET A 216 -9.83 -1.84 9.16
N ALA A 217 -9.99 -2.06 7.85
CA ALA A 217 -11.16 -2.75 7.30
C ALA A 217 -11.39 -4.14 7.94
N GLY A 218 -10.34 -4.95 8.10
CA GLY A 218 -10.44 -6.29 8.70
C GLY A 218 -10.84 -6.27 10.19
N PRO A 219 -10.09 -5.58 11.07
CA PRO A 219 -10.46 -5.46 12.47
C PRO A 219 -11.83 -4.79 12.68
N LEU A 220 -12.18 -3.76 11.92
CA LEU A 220 -13.48 -3.10 12.06
C LEU A 220 -14.64 -3.99 11.59
N LEU A 221 -14.43 -4.82 10.57
CA LEU A 221 -15.36 -5.88 10.22
C LEU A 221 -15.50 -6.91 11.34
N ALA A 222 -14.41 -7.34 11.97
CA ALA A 222 -14.50 -8.21 13.14
C ALA A 222 -15.32 -7.58 14.26
N LYS A 223 -15.16 -6.28 14.48
CA LYS A 223 -15.88 -5.50 15.49
C LYS A 223 -17.38 -5.42 15.20
N SER A 224 -17.82 -5.40 13.94
CA SER A 224 -19.25 -5.41 13.62
C SER A 224 -19.95 -6.71 14.04
N PHE A 225 -19.21 -7.82 14.12
CA PHE A 225 -19.72 -9.10 14.62
C PHE A 225 -19.59 -9.25 16.14
N GLY A 226 -18.78 -8.42 16.80
CA GLY A 226 -18.68 -8.37 18.26
C GLY A 226 -17.29 -8.03 18.79
N ILE A 227 -17.25 -7.50 20.01
CA ILE A 227 -16.01 -7.08 20.67
C ILE A 227 -15.07 -8.27 20.92
N GLY A 228 -15.62 -9.45 21.24
CA GLY A 228 -14.82 -10.67 21.44
C GLY A 228 -14.03 -11.06 20.19
N LEU A 229 -14.69 -11.08 19.02
CA LEU A 229 -14.03 -11.40 17.75
C LEU A 229 -13.00 -10.34 17.37
N PHE A 230 -13.31 -9.06 17.58
CA PHE A 230 -12.37 -7.96 17.40
C PHE A 230 -11.10 -8.12 18.25
N SER A 231 -11.25 -8.46 19.53
CA SER A 231 -10.12 -8.66 20.44
C SER A 231 -9.26 -9.85 20.02
N ILE A 232 -9.87 -10.98 19.63
CA ILE A 232 -9.15 -12.17 19.15
C ILE A 232 -8.36 -11.85 17.88
N ILE A 233 -9.01 -11.25 16.88
CA ILE A 233 -8.36 -10.92 15.61
C ILE A 233 -7.26 -9.87 15.81
N SER A 234 -7.47 -8.89 16.68
CA SER A 234 -6.45 -7.89 17.03
C SER A 234 -5.25 -8.53 17.74
N ALA A 235 -5.48 -9.48 18.66
CA ALA A 235 -4.41 -10.20 19.33
C ALA A 235 -3.60 -11.07 18.36
N ILE A 236 -4.28 -11.78 17.44
CA ILE A 236 -3.62 -12.58 16.39
C ILE A 236 -2.82 -11.66 15.46
N ALA A 237 -3.39 -10.52 15.02
CA ALA A 237 -2.69 -9.55 14.20
C ALA A 237 -1.44 -9.00 14.91
N PHE A 238 -1.53 -8.68 16.20
CA PHE A 238 -0.38 -8.22 16.98
C PHE A 238 0.71 -9.31 17.11
N ALA A 239 0.32 -10.55 17.45
CA ALA A 239 1.24 -11.67 17.59
C ALA A 239 1.96 -11.99 16.27
N THR A 240 1.25 -11.95 15.14
CA THR A 240 1.81 -12.21 13.81
C THR A 240 2.75 -11.10 13.34
N ILE A 241 2.44 -9.83 13.61
CA ILE A 241 3.36 -8.72 13.35
C ILE A 241 4.66 -8.92 14.15
N LEU A 242 4.56 -9.22 15.45
CA LEU A 242 5.75 -9.44 16.28
C LEU A 242 6.59 -10.62 15.78
N GLY A 243 5.94 -11.72 15.39
CA GLY A 243 6.61 -12.90 14.84
C GLY A 243 7.36 -12.61 13.54
N THR A 244 6.72 -11.91 12.59
CA THR A 244 7.35 -11.56 11.30
C THR A 244 8.47 -10.54 11.45
N VAL A 245 8.27 -9.51 12.29
CA VAL A 245 9.29 -8.49 12.57
C VAL A 245 10.53 -9.13 13.20
N SER A 246 10.35 -10.01 14.19
CA SER A 246 11.47 -10.74 14.81
C SER A 246 12.24 -11.58 13.78
N GLY A 247 11.53 -12.31 12.91
CA GLY A 247 12.15 -13.11 11.85
C GLY A 247 12.98 -12.28 10.87
N LEU A 248 12.47 -11.11 10.44
CA LEU A 248 13.19 -10.21 9.54
C LEU A 248 14.40 -9.56 10.23
N ILE A 249 14.28 -9.13 11.49
CA ILE A 249 15.39 -8.57 12.26
C ILE A 249 16.52 -9.58 12.41
N VAL A 250 16.21 -10.84 12.73
CA VAL A 250 17.23 -11.90 12.85
C VAL A 250 17.92 -12.12 11.51
N ALA A 251 17.17 -12.19 10.40
CA ALA A 251 17.76 -12.34 9.07
C ALA A 251 18.69 -11.16 8.71
N SER A 252 18.26 -9.92 8.94
CA SER A 252 19.09 -8.72 8.73
C SER A 252 20.33 -8.69 9.62
N SER A 253 20.19 -9.10 10.88
CA SER A 253 21.31 -9.16 11.83
C SER A 253 22.35 -10.21 11.43
N GLY A 254 21.91 -11.34 10.86
CA GLY A 254 22.77 -12.38 10.32
C GLY A 254 23.56 -11.86 9.12
N ALA A 255 22.91 -11.14 8.20
CA ALA A 255 23.59 -10.52 7.08
C ALA A 255 24.65 -9.48 7.52
N ILE A 256 24.35 -8.68 8.55
CA ILE A 256 25.34 -7.71 9.06
C ILE A 256 26.50 -8.41 9.77
N ALA A 257 26.21 -9.37 10.65
CA ALA A 257 27.25 -10.02 11.45
C ALA A 257 28.13 -10.97 10.61
N HIS A 258 27.52 -11.78 9.73
CA HIS A 258 28.26 -12.76 8.92
C HIS A 258 28.69 -12.23 7.55
N ASP A 259 27.81 -11.58 6.80
CA ASP A 259 28.17 -11.16 5.44
C ASP A 259 29.02 -9.87 5.45
N PHE A 260 28.68 -8.91 6.31
CA PHE A 260 29.37 -7.63 6.36
C PHE A 260 30.58 -7.62 7.32
N MET A 261 30.39 -7.98 8.60
CA MET A 261 31.49 -7.90 9.57
C MET A 261 32.52 -9.03 9.42
N ASP A 262 32.07 -10.28 9.35
CA ASP A 262 32.95 -11.45 9.26
C ASP A 262 33.54 -11.60 7.85
N ASN A 263 32.70 -11.70 6.81
CA ASN A 263 33.17 -11.95 5.44
C ASN A 263 33.76 -10.72 4.73
N TYR A 264 33.12 -9.56 4.81
CA TYR A 264 33.56 -8.37 4.04
C TYR A 264 34.65 -7.56 4.77
N LEU A 265 34.46 -7.26 6.06
CA LEU A 265 35.45 -6.55 6.88
C LEU A 265 36.56 -7.48 7.41
N ASN A 266 36.43 -8.79 7.21
CA ASN A 266 37.40 -9.81 7.65
C ASN A 266 37.69 -9.76 9.16
N MET A 267 36.69 -9.37 9.96
CA MET A 267 36.81 -9.30 11.41
C MET A 267 36.75 -10.72 11.98
N LYS A 268 37.92 -11.32 12.24
CA LYS A 268 38.01 -12.63 12.90
C LYS A 268 37.42 -12.57 14.30
N MET A 269 36.19 -13.03 14.45
CA MET A 269 35.47 -13.11 15.72
C MET A 269 35.35 -14.56 16.17
N GLN A 270 35.50 -14.83 17.47
CA GLN A 270 35.10 -16.11 18.05
C GLN A 270 33.56 -16.27 18.01
N ASP A 271 33.03 -17.50 18.06
CA ASP A 271 31.58 -17.75 17.97
C ASP A 271 30.76 -16.95 18.98
N LYS A 272 31.25 -16.82 20.22
CA LYS A 272 30.60 -16.00 21.25
C LYS A 272 30.56 -14.51 20.90
N GLN A 273 31.59 -14.00 20.23
CA GLN A 273 31.64 -12.63 19.74
C GLN A 273 30.72 -12.44 18.53
N LYS A 274 30.61 -13.44 17.63
CA LYS A 274 29.66 -13.41 16.50
C LYS A 274 28.21 -13.32 16.97
N VAL A 275 27.84 -14.11 17.98
CA VAL A 275 26.49 -14.05 18.58
C VAL A 275 26.24 -12.68 19.23
N ARG A 276 27.23 -12.10 19.91
CA ARG A 276 27.10 -10.74 20.48
C ARG A 276 26.96 -9.67 19.39
N ALA A 277 27.76 -9.75 18.33
CA ALA A 277 27.68 -8.84 17.18
C ALA A 277 26.30 -8.93 16.51
N GLY A 278 25.79 -10.14 16.29
CA GLY A 278 24.43 -10.35 15.77
C GLY A 278 23.35 -9.73 16.66
N LYS A 279 23.43 -9.91 17.99
CA LYS A 279 22.47 -9.29 18.92
C LYS A 279 22.52 -7.76 18.92
N LEU A 280 23.72 -7.17 18.84
CA LEU A 280 23.89 -5.72 18.74
C LEU A 280 23.38 -5.18 17.40
N ALA A 281 23.67 -5.88 16.30
CA ALA A 281 23.15 -5.54 14.98
C ALA A 281 21.62 -5.62 14.94
N ALA A 282 21.02 -6.66 15.53
CA ALA A 282 19.57 -6.78 15.66
C ALA A 282 18.95 -5.59 16.40
N PHE A 283 19.58 -5.14 17.49
CA PHE A 283 19.13 -3.97 18.24
C PHE A 283 19.22 -2.68 17.41
N GLY A 284 20.34 -2.47 16.70
CA GLY A 284 20.53 -1.32 15.81
C GLY A 284 19.53 -1.28 14.65
N VAL A 285 19.32 -2.42 13.98
CA VAL A 285 18.31 -2.57 12.91
C VAL A 285 16.90 -2.31 13.45
N GLY A 286 16.59 -2.80 14.65
CA GLY A 286 15.31 -2.56 15.32
C GLY A 286 15.06 -1.07 15.60
N ILE A 287 16.04 -0.35 16.16
CA ILE A 287 15.94 1.09 16.39
C ILE A 287 15.71 1.84 15.08
N LEU A 288 16.49 1.53 14.04
CA LEU A 288 16.35 2.17 12.73
C LEU A 288 14.97 1.91 12.13
N ALA A 289 14.46 0.68 12.22
CA ALA A 289 13.12 0.33 11.74
C ALA A 289 12.02 1.08 12.49
N ILE A 290 12.15 1.27 13.82
CA ILE A 290 11.21 2.06 14.63
C ILE A 290 11.22 3.52 14.19
N ILE A 291 12.41 4.12 14.02
CA ILE A 291 12.55 5.52 13.58
C ILE A 291 11.89 5.71 12.20
N LEU A 292 12.20 4.85 11.24
CA LEU A 292 11.61 4.91 9.90
C LEU A 292 10.09 4.69 9.94
N GLY A 293 9.60 3.79 10.80
CA GLY A 293 8.16 3.59 11.00
C GLY A 293 7.43 4.82 11.54
N ILE A 294 8.07 5.58 12.45
CA ILE A 294 7.53 6.84 12.97
C ILE A 294 7.55 7.92 11.88
N LEU A 295 8.65 8.04 11.12
CA LEU A 295 8.80 9.03 10.05
C LEU A 295 7.78 8.83 8.93
N PHE A 296 7.48 7.58 8.57
CA PHE A 296 6.52 7.24 7.52
C PHE A 296 5.09 6.98 8.06
N LYS A 297 4.80 7.40 9.30
CA LYS A 297 3.45 7.30 9.88
C LYS A 297 2.42 8.02 9.01
N GLY A 298 1.34 7.32 8.68
CA GLY A 298 0.25 7.85 7.85
C GLY A 298 0.45 7.67 6.34
N MET A 299 1.52 7.01 5.89
CA MET A 299 1.60 6.49 4.53
C MET A 299 0.79 5.20 4.39
N ASN A 300 0.22 4.99 3.21
CA ASN A 300 -0.44 3.74 2.90
C ASN A 300 0.59 2.60 2.86
N VAL A 301 0.36 1.55 3.63
CA VAL A 301 1.30 0.42 3.74
C VAL A 301 1.46 -0.29 2.40
N SER A 302 0.39 -0.45 1.61
CA SER A 302 0.46 -1.03 0.27
C SER A 302 1.36 -0.23 -0.67
N PHE A 303 1.37 1.10 -0.53
CA PHE A 303 2.27 1.96 -1.30
C PHE A 303 3.74 1.76 -0.88
N LEU A 304 4.04 1.80 0.42
CA LEU A 304 5.39 1.53 0.94
C LEU A 304 5.91 0.15 0.53
N VAL A 305 5.04 -0.87 0.56
CA VAL A 305 5.35 -2.21 0.08
C VAL A 305 5.68 -2.19 -1.41
N GLY A 306 4.87 -1.53 -2.25
CA GLY A 306 5.16 -1.38 -3.67
C GLY A 306 6.56 -0.79 -3.94
N LEU A 307 6.93 0.26 -3.21
CA LEU A 307 8.25 0.89 -3.30
C LEU A 307 9.38 -0.05 -2.89
N ALA A 308 9.25 -0.72 -1.74
CA ALA A 308 10.24 -1.67 -1.25
C ALA A 308 10.48 -2.82 -2.22
N PHE A 309 9.40 -3.35 -2.81
CA PHE A 309 9.48 -4.40 -3.83
C PHE A 309 10.12 -3.90 -5.12
N ALA A 310 9.86 -2.66 -5.54
CA ALA A 310 10.48 -2.09 -6.73
C ALA A 310 11.99 -1.93 -6.56
N VAL A 311 12.45 -1.46 -5.40
CA VAL A 311 13.89 -1.38 -5.07
C VAL A 311 14.51 -2.78 -5.05
N ALA A 312 13.87 -3.74 -4.36
CA ALA A 312 14.35 -5.12 -4.28
C ALA A 312 14.43 -5.79 -5.67
N ALA A 313 13.41 -5.62 -6.51
CA ALA A 313 13.38 -6.13 -7.88
C ALA A 313 14.51 -5.54 -8.72
N SER A 314 14.84 -4.26 -8.52
CA SER A 314 15.86 -3.57 -9.33
C SER A 314 17.28 -3.93 -8.90
N ALA A 315 17.49 -4.14 -7.60
CA ALA A 315 18.80 -4.45 -7.04
C ALA A 315 19.15 -5.93 -7.17
N ASN A 316 18.25 -6.82 -6.73
CA ASN A 316 18.61 -8.22 -6.49
C ASN A 316 18.30 -9.14 -7.66
N LEU A 317 17.18 -8.92 -8.36
CA LEU A 317 16.75 -9.82 -9.43
C LEU A 317 17.79 -9.93 -10.55
N PRO A 318 18.37 -8.83 -11.09
CA PRO A 318 19.31 -8.94 -12.20
C PRO A 318 20.58 -9.69 -11.79
N ALA A 319 21.07 -9.43 -10.58
CA ALA A 319 22.21 -10.15 -10.02
C ALA A 319 21.95 -11.67 -9.92
N ILE A 320 20.81 -12.07 -9.34
CA ILE A 320 20.44 -13.48 -9.15
C ILE A 320 20.20 -14.20 -10.48
N ILE A 321 19.49 -13.57 -11.44
CA ILE A 321 19.22 -14.20 -12.73
C ILE A 321 20.52 -14.36 -13.52
N MET A 322 21.35 -13.32 -13.57
CA MET A 322 22.54 -13.34 -14.40
C MET A 322 23.63 -14.25 -13.83
N ILE A 323 23.77 -14.37 -12.51
CA ILE A 323 24.72 -15.33 -11.92
C ILE A 323 24.32 -16.79 -12.19
N LEU A 324 23.02 -17.09 -12.30
CA LEU A 324 22.52 -18.45 -12.55
C LEU A 324 22.52 -18.82 -14.03
N PHE A 325 22.13 -17.89 -14.92
CA PHE A 325 21.85 -18.21 -16.32
C PHE A 325 22.89 -17.65 -17.31
N TRP A 326 23.76 -16.73 -16.89
CA TRP A 326 24.75 -16.12 -17.78
C TRP A 326 26.18 -16.37 -17.33
N LYS A 327 26.89 -17.24 -18.08
CA LYS A 327 28.28 -17.65 -17.79
C LYS A 327 29.29 -16.49 -17.81
N LYS A 328 28.92 -15.35 -18.38
CA LYS A 328 29.75 -14.16 -18.60
C LYS A 328 29.63 -13.12 -17.47
N THR A 329 28.88 -13.42 -16.42
CA THR A 329 28.67 -12.56 -15.26
C THR A 329 29.97 -12.38 -14.45
N THR A 330 30.24 -11.14 -14.04
CA THR A 330 31.42 -10.80 -13.22
C THR A 330 31.00 -10.20 -11.88
N GLY A 331 31.85 -10.32 -10.85
CA GLY A 331 31.60 -9.70 -9.54
C GLY A 331 31.47 -8.17 -9.61
N LYS A 332 32.27 -7.50 -10.45
CA LYS A 332 32.17 -6.05 -10.69
C LYS A 332 30.84 -5.68 -11.36
N GLY A 333 30.39 -6.47 -12.32
CA GLY A 333 29.09 -6.27 -12.98
C GLY A 333 27.91 -6.40 -12.03
N ILE A 334 27.94 -7.39 -11.14
CA ILE A 334 26.92 -7.55 -10.08
C ILE A 334 26.92 -6.33 -9.14
N ALA A 335 28.08 -5.91 -8.65
CA ALA A 335 28.18 -4.78 -7.72
C ALA A 335 27.60 -3.48 -8.33
N TRP A 336 27.98 -3.15 -9.56
CA TRP A 336 27.46 -1.96 -10.25
C TRP A 336 25.97 -2.06 -10.59
N SER A 337 25.50 -3.26 -10.94
CA SER A 337 24.06 -3.52 -11.16
C SER A 337 23.24 -3.24 -9.90
N ILE A 338 23.68 -3.75 -8.74
CA ILE A 338 22.99 -3.51 -7.46
C ILE A 338 22.97 -2.01 -7.15
N VAL A 339 24.12 -1.33 -7.25
CA VAL A 339 24.22 0.10 -6.97
C VAL A 339 23.32 0.93 -7.89
N VAL A 340 23.35 0.68 -9.20
CA VAL A 340 22.50 1.40 -10.17
C VAL A 340 21.03 1.07 -9.96
N GLY A 341 20.68 -0.19 -9.67
CA GLY A 341 19.32 -0.61 -9.36
C GLY A 341 18.75 0.14 -8.14
N ILE A 342 19.52 0.25 -7.06
CA ILE A 342 19.13 0.99 -5.86
C ILE A 342 19.02 2.49 -6.16
N LEU A 343 20.05 3.10 -6.75
CA LEU A 343 20.07 4.54 -6.98
C LEU A 343 18.96 4.98 -7.95
N SER A 344 18.81 4.28 -9.09
CA SER A 344 17.77 4.62 -10.06
C SER A 344 16.36 4.47 -9.49
N SER A 345 16.10 3.41 -8.72
CA SER A 345 14.80 3.22 -8.08
C SER A 345 14.51 4.30 -7.04
N ILE A 346 15.48 4.62 -6.16
CA ILE A 346 15.33 5.68 -5.17
C ILE A 346 15.12 7.06 -5.83
N ILE A 347 15.91 7.39 -6.86
CA ILE A 347 15.79 8.67 -7.58
C ILE A 347 14.38 8.80 -8.17
N ILE A 348 13.91 7.80 -8.91
CA ILE A 348 12.56 7.83 -9.49
C ILE A 348 11.49 7.99 -8.39
N ILE A 349 11.62 7.30 -7.27
CA ILE A 349 10.69 7.38 -6.15
C ILE A 349 10.69 8.79 -5.54
N LEU A 350 11.85 9.36 -5.24
CA LEU A 350 11.96 10.70 -4.63
C LEU A 350 11.43 11.79 -5.57
N PHE A 351 11.59 11.63 -6.88
CA PHE A 351 11.10 12.57 -7.89
C PHE A 351 9.70 12.23 -8.44
N SER A 352 8.97 11.34 -7.77
CA SER A 352 7.62 10.93 -8.17
C SER A 352 6.52 11.93 -7.78
N PRO A 353 5.35 11.89 -8.45
CA PRO A 353 4.20 12.73 -8.09
C PRO A 353 3.73 12.53 -6.65
N THR A 354 3.77 11.29 -6.14
CA THR A 354 3.36 11.00 -4.76
C THR A 354 4.30 11.59 -3.73
N MET A 355 5.61 11.64 -4.00
CA MET A 355 6.57 12.29 -3.10
C MET A 355 6.49 13.82 -3.19
N TYR A 356 6.23 14.38 -4.36
CA TYR A 356 6.00 15.82 -4.52
C TYR A 356 4.81 16.33 -3.70
N GLU A 357 3.71 15.57 -3.68
CA GLU A 357 2.57 15.87 -2.79
C GLU A 357 2.99 15.91 -1.30
N LYS A 358 3.96 15.08 -0.90
CA LYS A 358 4.50 15.08 0.47
C LYS A 358 5.46 16.23 0.74
N TYR A 359 6.14 16.74 -0.28
CA TYR A 359 6.94 17.96 -0.17
C TYR A 359 6.09 19.23 -0.15
N GLY A 360 4.77 19.12 -0.32
CA GLY A 360 3.86 20.27 -0.43
C GLY A 360 3.82 20.88 -1.82
N LEU A 361 4.37 20.19 -2.83
CA LEU A 361 4.40 20.61 -4.23
C LEU A 361 3.23 20.00 -5.01
N LEU A 362 2.93 20.58 -6.18
CA LEU A 362 1.91 20.04 -7.07
C LEU A 362 2.41 18.75 -7.74
N LYS A 363 1.53 17.77 -7.90
CA LYS A 363 1.83 16.51 -8.59
C LYS A 363 2.27 16.69 -10.04
N ALA A 364 1.75 17.74 -10.69
CA ALA A 364 2.05 18.03 -12.09
C ALA A 364 3.51 18.49 -12.31
N ASP A 365 4.15 19.01 -11.26
CA ASP A 365 5.52 19.53 -11.33
C ASP A 365 6.58 18.43 -11.11
N ALA A 366 6.15 17.18 -10.93
CA ALA A 366 7.05 16.07 -10.71
C ALA A 366 7.94 15.85 -11.94
N LEU A 367 9.27 15.85 -11.72
CA LEU A 367 10.26 15.63 -12.78
C LEU A 367 10.09 14.28 -13.49
N ILE A 368 9.61 13.28 -12.76
CA ILE A 368 9.39 11.94 -13.29
C ILE A 368 7.90 11.59 -13.11
N PRO A 369 7.13 11.37 -14.20
CA PRO A 369 5.69 11.11 -14.13
C PRO A 369 5.35 9.65 -13.73
N LEU A 370 6.23 8.99 -12.96
CA LEU A 370 6.10 7.60 -12.53
C LEU A 370 6.30 7.50 -11.01
N ASP A 371 5.35 6.88 -10.31
CA ASP A 371 5.52 6.55 -8.88
C ASP A 371 6.32 5.26 -8.68
N ASN A 372 6.18 4.32 -9.61
CA ASN A 372 6.79 3.01 -9.52
C ASN A 372 7.98 2.93 -10.49
N PRO A 373 9.20 2.65 -9.99
CA PRO A 373 10.40 2.69 -10.81
C PRO A 373 10.63 1.43 -11.64
N GLY A 374 9.97 0.32 -11.31
CA GLY A 374 10.29 -1.03 -11.79
C GLY A 374 10.51 -1.16 -13.31
N ILE A 375 9.70 -0.48 -14.13
CA ILE A 375 9.83 -0.55 -15.59
C ILE A 375 11.11 0.10 -16.14
N VAL A 376 11.72 1.01 -15.40
CA VAL A 376 12.97 1.69 -15.79
C VAL A 376 14.16 1.10 -15.02
N SER A 377 14.05 1.00 -13.70
CA SER A 377 15.17 0.62 -12.84
C SER A 377 15.58 -0.85 -13.00
N ILE A 378 14.63 -1.75 -13.28
CA ILE A 378 14.94 -3.18 -13.50
C ILE A 378 15.72 -3.37 -14.80
N PRO A 379 15.25 -2.92 -15.99
CA PRO A 379 16.02 -3.06 -17.22
C PRO A 379 17.37 -2.34 -17.17
N LEU A 380 17.42 -1.14 -16.56
CA LEU A 380 18.67 -0.39 -16.41
C LEU A 380 19.71 -1.19 -15.63
N SER A 381 19.30 -1.86 -14.55
CA SER A 381 20.17 -2.71 -13.74
C SER A 381 20.69 -3.92 -14.54
N PHE A 382 19.84 -4.57 -15.36
CA PHE A 382 20.28 -5.61 -16.30
C PHE A 382 21.30 -5.10 -17.32
N ILE A 383 21.03 -3.95 -17.93
CA ILE A 383 21.90 -3.35 -18.94
C ILE A 383 23.28 -3.05 -18.34
N VAL A 384 23.33 -2.43 -17.16
CA VAL A 384 24.59 -2.13 -16.47
C VAL A 384 25.33 -3.42 -16.11
N LEU A 385 24.62 -4.45 -15.63
CA LEU A 385 25.24 -5.74 -15.35
C LEU A 385 25.92 -6.31 -16.59
N VAL A 386 25.22 -6.31 -17.73
CA VAL A 386 25.74 -6.84 -18.99
C VAL A 386 26.94 -6.05 -19.47
N ILE A 387 26.84 -4.72 -19.53
CA ILE A 387 27.92 -3.84 -20.01
C ILE A 387 29.15 -3.98 -19.14
N VAL A 388 29.02 -3.81 -17.83
CA VAL A 388 30.17 -3.88 -16.92
C VAL A 388 30.76 -5.28 -16.90
N SER A 389 29.94 -6.33 -16.97
CA SER A 389 30.45 -7.70 -17.03
C SER A 389 31.24 -7.96 -18.31
N LEU A 390 30.79 -7.47 -19.47
CA LEU A 390 31.55 -7.58 -20.71
C LEU A 390 32.88 -6.81 -20.66
N LEU A 391 32.89 -5.63 -20.03
CA LEU A 391 34.09 -4.80 -19.88
C LEU A 391 35.10 -5.37 -18.88
N THR A 392 34.64 -6.15 -17.90
CA THR A 392 35.47 -6.65 -16.79
C THR A 392 35.74 -8.14 -16.84
N GLN A 393 35.45 -8.80 -17.97
CA GLN A 393 35.82 -10.20 -18.16
C GLN A 393 37.33 -10.36 -18.03
N LYS A 394 37.76 -11.31 -17.20
CA LYS A 394 39.15 -11.75 -17.24
C LYS A 394 39.41 -12.30 -18.64
N LYS A 395 40.32 -11.68 -19.40
CA LYS A 395 40.89 -12.31 -20.60
C LYS A 395 41.36 -13.69 -20.16
N LYS A 396 40.88 -14.75 -20.82
CA LYS A 396 41.49 -16.08 -20.71
C LYS A 396 42.97 -15.87 -21.05
N GLN A 397 43.84 -15.98 -20.04
CA GLN A 397 45.25 -16.24 -20.26
C GLN A 397 45.40 -17.69 -20.71
#